data_AF-A0A2S2R5S8-F1
#
_entry.id   AF-A0A2S2R5S8-F1
#
_cell.length_a   1.000
_cell.length_b   1.000
_cell.length_c   1.000
_cell.angle_alpha   90.00
_cell.angle_beta   90.00
_cell.angle_gamma   90.00
#
_symmetry.space_group_name_H-M   'P 1'
#
loop_
_entity.id
_entity.type
_entity.pdbx_description
1 polymer ?
#
loop_
_entity_poly.entity_id
_entity_poly.type
_entity_poly.pdbx_seq_one_letter_code
_entity_poly.pdbx_strand_id
1 'polypeptide(L)'
;MRIKINLDKSVYVPFSLKRTEPQSFHFEGTQISSSSNVKYLGIMLDKKLTWGPRLKAKRKKLNSSLHLLRPILKSKLSRHTKNIVHYSHVIPMWTYTIKIWGCAKPSQIRIV
;
A
#
# COMPACT_ATOMS: atom_id res chain seq x y z
N MET A 1 4.13 -26.87 -16.65
CA MET A 1 3.19 -25.74 -16.80
C MET A 1 3.97 -24.53 -17.30
N ARG A 2 3.74 -24.01 -18.51
CA ARG A 2 4.39 -22.78 -19.00
C ARG A 2 3.53 -21.60 -18.57
N ILE A 3 4.04 -20.74 -17.70
CA ILE A 3 3.35 -19.51 -17.29
C ILE A 3 3.51 -18.50 -18.44
N LYS A 4 2.40 -18.10 -19.05
CA LYS A 4 2.36 -17.08 -20.10
C LYS A 4 1.92 -15.74 -19.52
N ILE A 5 2.70 -14.69 -19.73
CA ILE A 5 2.40 -13.34 -19.24
C ILE A 5 1.43 -12.67 -20.21
N ASN A 6 0.37 -12.04 -19.68
CA ASN A 6 -0.55 -11.24 -20.47
C ASN A 6 -0.06 -9.80 -20.50
N LEU A 7 0.35 -9.33 -21.68
CA LEU A 7 0.94 -7.99 -21.87
C LEU A 7 -0.07 -6.86 -21.70
N ASP A 8 -1.32 -7.04 -22.15
CA ASP A 8 -2.38 -6.04 -22.02
C ASP A 8 -2.74 -5.75 -20.55
N LYS A 9 -2.55 -6.74 -19.68
CA LYS A 9 -2.79 -6.62 -18.23
C LYS A 9 -1.53 -6.31 -17.44
N SER A 10 -0.38 -6.19 -18.10
CA SER A 10 0.90 -5.93 -17.46
C SER A 10 1.27 -4.45 -17.54
N VAL A 11 1.81 -3.93 -16.44
CA VAL A 11 2.29 -2.55 -16.34
C VAL A 11 3.70 -2.56 -15.79
N TYR A 12 4.61 -1.87 -16.47
CA TYR A 12 5.98 -1.69 -16.03
C TYR A 12 6.09 -0.44 -15.15
N VAL A 13 6.63 -0.62 -13.93
CA VAL A 13 6.81 0.48 -12.97
C VAL A 13 8.23 0.40 -12.40
N PRO A 14 9.19 1.14 -12.97
CA PRO A 14 10.54 1.20 -12.40
C PRO A 14 10.54 2.06 -11.14
N PHE A 15 10.82 1.42 -10.00
CA PHE A 15 10.99 2.14 -8.74
C PHE A 15 12.38 2.80 -8.69
N SER A 16 12.43 4.12 -8.85
CA SER A 16 13.67 4.88 -8.84
C SER A 16 13.48 6.30 -8.34
N LEU A 17 14.50 6.80 -7.63
CA LEU A 17 14.59 8.20 -7.21
C LEU A 17 15.16 9.12 -8.31
N LYS A 18 15.72 8.54 -9.38
CA LYS A 18 16.24 9.30 -10.53
C LYS A 18 15.10 10.09 -11.20
N ARG A 19 15.41 11.31 -11.65
CA ARG A 19 14.45 12.17 -12.38
C ARG A 19 14.31 11.79 -13.87
N THR A 20 14.99 10.74 -14.30
CA THR A 20 14.96 10.25 -15.67
C THR A 20 13.58 9.66 -16.00
N GLU A 21 13.17 9.83 -17.26
CA GLU A 21 12.00 9.14 -17.78
C GLU A 21 12.21 7.61 -17.76
N PRO A 22 11.17 6.83 -17.45
CA PRO A 22 11.28 5.38 -17.46
C PRO A 22 11.60 4.89 -18.87
N GLN A 23 12.67 4.10 -19.00
CA GLN A 23 13.06 3.48 -20.27
C GLN A 23 11.93 2.57 -20.77
N SER A 24 11.71 2.55 -22.09
CA SER A 24 10.76 1.62 -22.71
C SER A 24 11.20 0.18 -22.45
N PHE A 25 10.32 -0.60 -21.84
CA PHE A 25 10.57 -2.02 -21.56
C PHE A 25 9.81 -2.87 -22.57
N HIS A 26 10.53 -3.70 -23.31
CA HIS A 26 9.98 -4.60 -24.32
C HIS A 26 10.04 -6.03 -23.78
N PHE A 27 8.92 -6.74 -23.84
CA PHE A 27 8.83 -8.15 -23.50
C PHE A 27 8.29 -8.91 -24.71
N GLU A 28 9.01 -9.94 -25.16
CA GLU A 28 8.68 -10.71 -26.37
C GLU A 28 8.42 -9.82 -27.61
N GLY A 29 9.19 -8.73 -27.76
CA GLY A 29 9.06 -7.80 -28.89
C GLY A 29 7.93 -6.77 -28.76
N THR A 30 7.07 -6.89 -27.75
CA THR A 30 5.96 -5.95 -27.50
C THR A 30 6.32 -4.95 -26.40
N GLN A 31 6.06 -3.67 -26.61
CA GLN A 31 6.30 -2.62 -25.61
C GLN A 31 5.23 -2.69 -24.50
N ILE A 32 5.68 -2.76 -23.25
CA ILE A 32 4.77 -2.73 -22.08
C ILE A 32 4.48 -1.27 -21.71
N SER A 33 3.22 -1.00 -21.35
CA SER A 33 2.80 0.32 -20.86
C SER A 33 3.51 0.66 -19.54
N SER A 34 4.07 1.87 -19.45
CA SER A 34 4.70 2.37 -18.23
C SER A 34 3.73 3.26 -17.45
N SER A 35 3.71 3.11 -16.12
CA SER A 35 2.91 3.96 -15.25
C SER A 35 3.75 4.52 -14.11
N SER A 36 3.46 5.75 -13.71
CA SER A 36 4.07 6.39 -12.54
C SER A 36 3.46 5.90 -11.22
N ASN A 37 2.26 5.32 -11.27
CA ASN A 37 1.52 4.87 -10.10
C ASN A 37 0.88 3.50 -10.36
N VAL A 38 0.99 2.59 -9.39
CA VAL A 38 0.34 1.28 -9.46
C VAL A 38 -0.39 0.98 -8.17
N LYS A 39 -1.59 0.40 -8.31
CA LYS A 39 -2.35 -0.10 -7.17
C LYS A 39 -1.95 -1.55 -6.94
N TYR A 40 -1.23 -1.80 -5.85
CA TYR A 40 -0.89 -3.14 -5.41
C TYR A 40 -1.64 -3.42 -4.10
N LEU A 41 -2.49 -4.46 -4.10
CA LEU A 41 -3.17 -4.94 -2.88
C LEU A 41 -3.90 -3.82 -2.09
N GLY A 42 -4.49 -2.85 -2.80
CA GLY A 42 -5.23 -1.74 -2.18
C GLY A 42 -4.35 -0.60 -1.63
N ILE A 43 -3.07 -0.57 -1.98
CA ILE A 43 -2.15 0.54 -1.72
C ILE A 43 -1.67 1.08 -3.07
N MET A 44 -1.64 2.41 -3.21
CA MET A 44 -1.01 3.04 -4.37
C MET A 44 0.48 3.24 -4.10
N LEU A 45 1.30 2.62 -4.94
CA LEU A 45 2.74 2.76 -5.00
C LEU A 45 3.09 3.80 -6.06
N ASP A 46 3.82 4.82 -5.67
CA ASP A 46 4.41 5.78 -6.60
C ASP A 46 5.77 5.26 -7.09
N LYS A 47 6.19 5.62 -8.31
CA LYS A 47 7.51 5.27 -8.87
C LYS A 47 8.68 5.66 -7.97
N LYS A 48 8.53 6.70 -7.15
CA LYS A 48 9.58 7.13 -6.20
C LYS A 48 9.51 6.43 -4.85
N LEU A 49 8.47 5.64 -4.60
CA LEU A 49 8.11 5.12 -3.28
C LEU A 49 8.08 6.26 -2.23
N THR A 50 7.67 7.46 -2.63
CA THR A 50 7.47 8.59 -1.72
C THR A 50 6.11 8.41 -1.04
N TRP A 51 6.14 7.72 0.09
CA TRP A 51 4.98 7.32 0.87
C TRP A 51 4.18 8.48 1.47
N GLY A 52 4.81 9.65 1.64
CA GLY A 52 4.34 10.80 2.41
C GLY A 52 2.85 11.16 2.31
N PRO A 53 2.39 11.70 1.16
CA PRO A 53 1.04 12.25 1.03
C PRO A 53 -0.04 11.17 1.09
N ARG A 54 0.22 9.99 0.50
CA ARG A 54 -0.75 8.90 0.44
C ARG A 54 -0.84 8.11 1.75
N LEU A 55 0.25 8.03 2.52
CA LEU A 55 0.22 7.53 3.89
C LEU A 55 -0.70 8.36 4.76
N LYS A 56 -0.59 9.68 4.69
CA LYS A 56 -1.45 10.57 5.47
C LYS A 56 -2.92 10.30 5.17
N ALA A 57 -3.28 10.10 3.90
CA ALA A 57 -4.63 9.72 3.51
C ALA A 57 -5.05 8.35 4.07
N LYS A 58 -4.20 7.31 3.95
CA LYS A 58 -4.49 5.98 4.50
C LYS A 58 -4.59 5.98 6.02
N ARG A 59 -3.72 6.73 6.71
CA ARG A 59 -3.74 6.98 8.16
C ARG A 59 -5.00 7.72 8.59
N LYS A 60 -5.43 8.73 7.82
CA LYS A 60 -6.69 9.44 8.09
C LYS A 60 -7.88 8.49 8.01
N LYS A 61 -7.95 7.65 6.97
CA LYS A 61 -8.99 6.61 6.84
C LYS A 61 -8.97 5.62 8.00
N LEU A 62 -7.78 5.16 8.39
CA LEU A 62 -7.57 4.31 9.57
C LEU A 62 -8.08 4.96 10.85
N ASN A 63 -7.70 6.21 11.10
CA ASN A 63 -8.14 6.95 12.27
C ASN A 63 -9.65 7.16 12.27
N SER A 64 -10.28 7.40 11.12
CA SER A 64 -11.74 7.48 11.01
C SER A 64 -12.40 6.14 11.36
N SER A 65 -11.90 5.02 10.85
CA SER A 65 -12.40 3.68 11.22
C SER A 65 -12.22 3.40 12.71
N LEU A 66 -11.06 3.77 13.29
CA LEU A 66 -10.81 3.64 14.72
C LEU A 66 -11.79 4.51 15.53
N HIS A 67 -12.08 5.73 15.05
CA HIS A 67 -13.05 6.62 15.69
C HIS A 67 -14.46 6.01 15.69
N LEU A 68 -14.86 5.35 14.61
CA LEU A 68 -16.12 4.61 14.53
C LEU A 68 -16.14 3.40 15.48
N LEU A 69 -15.01 2.71 15.65
CA LEU A 69 -14.87 1.59 16.58
C LEU A 69 -14.80 2.04 18.05
N ARG A 70 -14.47 3.31 18.31
CA ARG A 70 -14.33 3.87 19.67
C ARG A 70 -15.55 3.64 20.58
N PRO A 71 -16.81 3.90 20.17
CA PRO A 71 -17.98 3.59 20.99
C PRO A 71 -18.13 2.09 21.27
N ILE A 72 -17.83 1.22 20.30
CA ILE A 72 -17.89 -0.25 20.46
C ILE A 72 -16.86 -0.70 21.51
N LEU A 73 -15.64 -0.14 21.45
CA LEU A 73 -14.59 -0.42 22.42
C LEU A 73 -14.92 0.12 23.83
N LYS A 74 -15.66 1.23 23.92
CA LYS A 74 -16.11 1.83 25.20
C LYS A 74 -17.38 1.20 25.78
N SER A 75 -18.12 0.42 25.00
CA SER A 75 -19.36 -0.23 25.45
C SER A 75 -19.11 -1.30 26.53
N LYS A 76 -20.20 -1.79 27.15
CA LYS A 76 -20.17 -2.90 28.12
C LYS A 76 -19.93 -4.29 27.48
N LEU A 77 -19.49 -4.36 26.22
CA LEU A 77 -19.14 -5.63 25.57
C LEU A 77 -18.04 -6.38 26.33
N SER A 78 -18.08 -7.71 26.23
CA SER A 78 -17.07 -8.58 26.84
C SER A 78 -15.67 -8.24 26.31
N ARG A 79 -14.65 -8.39 27.17
CA ARG A 79 -13.24 -8.19 26.79
C ARG A 79 -12.85 -9.07 25.59
N HIS A 80 -13.39 -10.28 25.52
CA HIS A 80 -13.15 -11.22 24.42
C HIS A 80 -13.65 -10.66 23.08
N THR A 81 -14.89 -10.14 23.05
CA THR A 81 -15.46 -9.54 21.83
C THR A 81 -14.66 -8.32 21.37
N LYS A 82 -14.22 -7.47 22.30
CA LYS A 82 -13.37 -6.31 21.98
C LYS A 82 -12.03 -6.72 21.38
N ASN A 83 -11.42 -7.78 21.90
CA ASN A 83 -10.18 -8.34 21.37
C ASN A 83 -10.39 -8.88 19.95
N ILE A 84 -11.46 -9.63 19.69
CA ILE A 84 -11.77 -10.15 18.35
C ILE A 84 -11.87 -9.00 17.34
N VAL A 85 -12.61 -7.95 17.66
CA VAL A 85 -12.76 -6.77 16.78
C VAL A 85 -11.40 -6.10 16.52
N HIS A 86 -10.56 -5.98 17.55
CA HIS A 86 -9.23 -5.41 17.42
C HIS A 86 -8.32 -6.27 16.52
N TYR A 87 -8.22 -7.57 16.79
CA TYR A 87 -7.37 -8.50 16.05
C TYR A 87 -7.85 -8.75 14.62
N SER A 88 -9.16 -8.73 14.35
CA SER A 88 -9.70 -8.97 13.01
C SER A 88 -9.67 -7.75 12.09
N HIS A 89 -9.71 -6.53 12.65
CA HIS A 89 -9.83 -5.32 11.83
C HIS A 89 -8.58 -4.45 11.88
N VAL A 90 -8.07 -4.18 13.08
CA VAL A 90 -6.97 -3.21 13.27
C VAL A 90 -5.62 -3.86 12.96
N ILE A 91 -5.35 -5.02 13.55
CA ILE A 91 -4.07 -5.73 13.37
C ILE A 91 -3.74 -6.05 11.90
N PRO A 92 -4.61 -6.69 11.10
CA PRO A 92 -4.26 -7.05 9.72
C PRO A 92 -3.95 -5.82 8.86
N MET A 93 -4.64 -4.71 9.11
CA MET A 93 -4.38 -3.47 8.39
C MET A 93 -3.00 -2.91 8.74
N TRP A 94 -2.61 -2.91 10.01
CA TRP A 94 -1.28 -2.48 10.46
C TRP A 94 -0.17 -3.42 10.01
N THR A 95 -0.28 -4.72 10.27
CA THR A 95 0.72 -5.72 9.89
C THR A 95 1.04 -5.67 8.41
N TYR A 96 0.01 -5.50 7.57
CA TYR A 96 0.20 -5.35 6.12
C TYR A 96 0.92 -4.05 5.75
N THR A 97 0.51 -2.90 6.32
CA THR A 97 1.18 -1.61 6.05
C THR A 97 2.62 -1.56 6.57
N ILE A 98 2.90 -2.18 7.72
CA ILE A 98 4.25 -2.22 8.33
C ILE A 98 5.20 -3.05 7.47
N LYS A 99 4.78 -4.18 6.90
CA LYS A 99 5.64 -4.93 5.97
C LYS A 99 6.06 -4.11 4.75
N ILE A 100 5.23 -3.15 4.35
CA ILE A 100 5.45 -2.33 3.16
C ILE A 100 6.27 -1.08 3.50
N TRP A 101 6.01 -0.42 4.63
CA TRP A 101 6.73 0.80 5.03
C TRP A 101 7.94 0.54 5.94
N GLY A 102 7.95 -0.55 6.68
CA GLY A 102 9.06 -0.93 7.56
C GLY A 102 10.36 -1.19 6.79
N CYS A 103 10.25 -1.51 5.49
CA CYS A 103 11.39 -1.61 4.59
C CYS A 103 11.80 -0.27 3.96
N ALA A 104 11.05 0.82 4.17
CA ALA A 104 11.36 2.12 3.58
C ALA A 104 12.47 2.83 4.37
N LYS A 105 13.38 3.50 3.66
CA LYS A 105 14.44 4.30 4.29
C LYS A 105 13.81 5.43 5.13
N PRO A 106 14.38 5.77 6.31
CA PRO A 106 13.87 6.85 7.16
C PRO A 106 13.70 8.18 6.42
N SER A 107 14.59 8.50 5.46
CA SER A 107 14.50 9.70 4.62
C SER A 107 13.26 9.77 3.74
N GLN A 108 12.64 8.63 3.39
CA GLN A 108 11.39 8.55 2.61
C GLN A 108 10.14 8.59 3.50
N ILE A 109 10.28 8.22 4.78
CA ILE A 109 9.21 8.25 5.78
C ILE A 109 9.10 9.63 6.43
N ARG A 110 10.22 10.33 6.65
CA ARG A 110 10.32 11.63 7.34
C ARG A 110 9.74 12.82 6.56
N ILE A 111 9.32 12.60 5.31
CA ILE A 111 8.59 13.58 4.48
C ILE A 111 7.08 13.57 4.84
N VAL A 112 6.63 12.63 5.70
CA VAL A 112 5.31 12.66 6.36
C VAL A 112 5.32 13.68 7.48
#